data_AF-V5H3C3-F1
#
_entry.id   AF-V5H3C3-F1
#
_cell.length_a   1.000
_cell.length_b   1.000
_cell.length_c   1.000
_cell.angle_alpha   90.00
_cell.angle_beta   90.00
_cell.angle_gamma   90.00
#
_symmetry.space_group_name_H-M   'P 1'
#
loop_
_entity.id
_entity.type
_entity.pdbx_description
1 polymer ?
#
loop_
_entity_poly.entity_id
_entity_poly.type
_entity_poly.pdbx_seq_one_letter_code
_entity_poly.pdbx_strand_id
1 'polypeptide(L)'
;FEDSPKMPSAELFSKGTFEGKGSGNSRRATVLNKLFMRHITDQLATGKCAEEILGYGVEINRVKVTPDYKLLKVYWLAKGSQNDEVIDEILQRNSGLLRHEL
;
A
#
# COMPACT_ATOMS: atom_id res chain seq x y z
N PHE A 1 3.63 -42.29 36.35
CA PHE A 1 3.14 -40.92 36.15
C PHE A 1 4.35 -40.04 35.93
N GLU A 2 4.59 -39.59 34.70
CA GLU A 2 5.30 -38.34 34.38
C GLU A 2 5.37 -38.24 32.85
N ASP A 3 4.26 -37.83 32.24
CA ASP A 3 4.26 -37.32 30.87
C ASP A 3 4.35 -35.79 31.00
N SER A 4 5.57 -35.27 30.91
CA SER A 4 5.80 -33.82 30.87
C SER A 4 5.71 -33.35 29.42
N PRO A 5 4.91 -32.32 29.10
CA PRO A 5 4.77 -31.84 27.73
C PRO A 5 6.07 -31.20 27.27
N LYS A 6 6.71 -31.81 26.27
CA LYS A 6 7.96 -31.31 25.69
C LYS A 6 7.66 -30.08 24.85
N MET A 7 7.99 -28.90 25.38
CA MET A 7 7.82 -27.64 24.64
C MET A 7 8.65 -27.68 23.33
N PRO A 8 8.10 -27.17 22.21
CA PRO A 8 8.83 -27.08 20.96
C PRO A 8 10.04 -26.16 21.10
N SER A 9 11.19 -26.64 20.61
CA SER A 9 12.47 -25.92 20.62
C SER A 9 12.36 -24.60 19.84
N ALA A 10 13.04 -23.56 20.33
CA ALA A 10 12.96 -22.19 19.83
C ALA A 10 13.32 -22.02 18.33
N GLU A 11 13.89 -23.04 17.72
CA GLU A 11 14.25 -23.09 16.29
C GLU A 11 13.04 -23.02 15.34
N LEU A 12 11.83 -23.36 15.81
CA LEU A 12 10.60 -23.22 15.02
C LEU A 12 10.13 -21.76 14.86
N PHE A 13 10.55 -20.86 15.76
CA PHE A 13 10.20 -19.44 15.65
C PHE A 13 11.11 -18.66 14.68
N SER A 14 12.16 -19.30 14.16
CA SER A 14 13.16 -18.67 13.29
C SER A 14 12.80 -18.69 11.81
N LYS A 15 11.67 -19.30 11.41
CA LYS A 15 11.25 -19.38 10.00
C LYS A 15 10.10 -18.42 9.67
N GLY A 16 10.24 -17.18 10.11
CA GLY A 16 9.66 -16.04 9.40
C GLY A 16 10.70 -15.55 8.40
N THR A 17 10.42 -15.68 7.11
CA THR A 17 11.20 -15.06 6.03
C THR A 17 11.20 -13.54 6.21
N PHE A 18 12.17 -13.03 6.96
CA PHE A 18 12.55 -11.63 6.93
C PHE A 18 13.35 -11.40 5.65
N GLU A 19 12.63 -11.31 4.52
CA GLU A 19 13.13 -10.56 3.38
C GLU A 19 13.28 -9.10 3.81
N GLY A 20 14.51 -8.71 4.16
CA GLY A 20 14.83 -7.32 4.42
C GLY A 20 16.03 -7.13 5.32
N LYS A 21 17.21 -7.62 4.91
CA LYS A 21 18.47 -7.05 5.39
C LYS A 21 18.41 -5.54 5.13
N GLY A 22 18.32 -4.77 6.22
CA GLY A 22 18.34 -3.31 6.18
C GLY A 22 19.65 -2.82 5.59
N SER A 23 19.62 -2.42 4.32
CA SER A 23 20.72 -1.78 3.60
C SER A 23 20.10 -0.61 2.87
N GLY A 24 20.29 0.63 3.36
CA GLY A 24 20.03 1.95 2.72
C GLY A 24 18.64 2.23 2.07
N ASN A 25 18.16 1.29 1.27
CA ASN A 25 16.93 1.25 0.51
C ASN A 25 15.65 1.34 1.37
N SER A 26 15.64 0.89 2.62
CA SER A 26 14.42 0.99 3.44
C SER A 26 14.06 2.44 3.77
N ARG A 27 15.04 3.28 4.10
CA ARG A 27 14.80 4.71 4.37
C ARG A 27 14.32 5.45 3.13
N ARG A 28 14.95 5.18 1.97
CA ARG A 28 14.54 5.74 0.67
C ARG A 28 13.11 5.32 0.32
N ALA A 29 12.81 4.03 0.43
CA ALA A 29 11.46 3.51 0.21
C ALA A 29 10.44 4.13 1.19
N THR A 30 10.79 4.34 2.47
CA THR A 30 9.90 5.02 3.43
C THR A 30 9.62 6.46 3.02
N VAL A 31 10.63 7.22 2.60
CA VAL A 31 10.45 8.61 2.14
C VAL A 31 9.58 8.63 0.89
N LEU A 32 9.86 7.77 -0.10
CA LEU A 32 9.07 7.66 -1.32
C LEU A 32 7.62 7.26 -1.02
N ASN A 33 7.39 6.27 -0.17
CA ASN A 33 6.03 5.88 0.22
C ASN A 33 5.26 7.05 0.83
N LYS A 34 5.92 7.86 1.68
CA LYS A 34 5.29 9.07 2.26
C LYS A 34 5.01 10.15 1.21
N LEU A 35 5.95 10.38 0.30
CA LEU A 35 5.80 11.36 -0.77
C LEU A 35 4.66 10.97 -1.70
N PHE A 36 4.65 9.71 -2.17
CA PHE A 36 3.59 9.17 -3.01
C PHE A 36 2.25 9.15 -2.30
N MET A 37 2.20 8.74 -1.03
CA MET A 37 0.99 8.81 -0.22
C MET A 37 0.38 10.21 -0.24
N ARG A 38 1.18 11.23 0.08
CA ARG A 38 0.72 12.62 0.07
C ARG A 38 0.26 13.05 -1.33
N HIS A 39 1.08 12.83 -2.34
CA HIS A 39 0.77 13.28 -3.70
C HIS A 39 -0.49 12.63 -4.25
N ILE A 40 -0.67 11.32 -4.04
CA ILE A 40 -1.88 10.60 -4.46
C ILE A 40 -3.10 11.15 -3.72
N THR A 41 -3.02 11.32 -2.39
CA THR A 41 -4.14 11.86 -1.63
C THR A 41 -4.48 13.30 -2.04
N ASP A 42 -3.48 14.14 -2.31
CA ASP A 42 -3.70 15.52 -2.78
C ASP A 42 -4.41 15.52 -4.16
N GLN A 43 -3.99 14.65 -5.08
CA GLN A 43 -4.63 14.49 -6.40
C GLN A 43 -6.08 13.98 -6.29
N LEU A 44 -6.35 13.05 -5.37
CA LEU A 44 -7.70 12.54 -5.11
C LEU A 44 -8.60 13.55 -4.38
N ALA A 45 -8.03 14.55 -3.70
CA ALA A 45 -8.79 15.58 -2.99
C ALA A 45 -9.01 16.86 -3.82
N THR A 46 -8.11 17.18 -4.77
CA THR A 46 -8.11 18.48 -5.46
C THR A 46 -7.99 18.40 -6.99
N GLY A 47 -7.65 17.23 -7.54
CA GLY A 47 -7.52 17.02 -8.98
C GLY A 47 -8.86 16.71 -9.66
N LYS A 48 -8.83 16.55 -10.98
CA LYS A 48 -10.00 16.12 -11.79
C LYS A 48 -10.59 14.78 -11.29
N CYS A 49 -9.74 13.91 -10.76
CA CYS A 49 -10.15 12.64 -10.16
C CYS A 49 -11.04 12.84 -8.92
N ALA A 50 -10.88 13.95 -8.18
CA ALA A 50 -11.67 14.24 -6.98
C ALA A 50 -13.17 14.36 -7.28
N GLU A 51 -13.53 14.93 -8.44
CA GLU A 51 -14.94 15.02 -8.87
C GLU A 51 -15.52 13.64 -9.20
N GLU A 52 -14.73 12.77 -9.85
CA GLU A 52 -15.16 11.42 -10.24
C GLU A 52 -15.36 10.49 -9.03
N ILE A 53 -14.57 10.64 -7.97
CA ILE A 53 -14.64 9.79 -6.77
C ILE A 53 -15.46 10.42 -5.62
N LEU A 54 -16.01 11.62 -5.83
CA LEU A 54 -16.79 12.30 -4.81
C LEU A 54 -18.03 11.47 -4.44
N GLY A 55 -18.28 11.31 -3.14
CA GLY A 55 -19.44 10.54 -2.64
C GLY A 55 -19.19 9.03 -2.51
N TYR A 56 -18.12 8.48 -3.10
CA TYR A 56 -17.76 7.06 -2.91
C TYR A 56 -17.05 6.77 -1.57
N GLY A 57 -16.59 7.82 -0.89
CA GLY A 57 -15.89 7.71 0.39
C GLY A 57 -14.56 6.98 0.27
N VAL A 58 -13.83 7.23 -0.82
CA VAL A 58 -12.53 6.61 -1.11
C VAL A 58 -11.46 7.19 -0.18
N GLU A 59 -10.73 6.30 0.49
CA GLU A 59 -9.62 6.63 1.37
C GLU A 59 -8.40 5.77 1.00
N ILE A 60 -7.26 6.42 0.75
CA ILE A 60 -5.99 5.69 0.61
C ILE A 60 -5.49 5.37 2.01
N ASN A 61 -5.16 4.11 2.28
CA ASN A 61 -4.65 3.68 3.59
C ASN A 61 -3.17 3.30 3.57
N ARG A 62 -2.63 2.97 2.39
CA ARG A 62 -1.25 2.52 2.24
C ARG A 62 -0.74 2.72 0.83
N VAL A 63 0.52 3.11 0.75
CA VAL A 63 1.29 3.13 -0.49
C VAL A 63 2.62 2.41 -0.26
N LYS A 64 3.01 1.54 -1.20
CA LYS A 64 4.25 0.77 -1.14
C LYS A 64 4.91 0.68 -2.51
N VAL A 65 6.06 1.32 -2.62
CA VAL A 65 6.98 1.12 -3.74
C VAL A 65 7.61 -0.27 -3.67
N THR A 66 7.73 -0.96 -4.80
CA THR A 66 8.42 -2.24 -4.87
C THR A 66 9.92 -2.06 -4.67
N PRO A 67 10.66 -3.08 -4.18
CA PRO A 67 12.10 -2.98 -3.92
C PRO A 67 12.94 -2.64 -5.16
N ASP A 68 12.45 -2.96 -6.35
CA ASP A 68 13.05 -2.64 -7.64
C ASP A 68 12.64 -1.26 -8.18
N TYR A 69 11.80 -0.51 -7.45
CA TYR A 69 11.29 0.82 -7.78
C TYR A 69 10.53 0.91 -9.11
N LYS A 70 10.09 -0.22 -9.66
CA LYS A 70 9.36 -0.25 -10.94
C LYS A 70 7.86 -0.09 -10.80
N LEU A 71 7.31 -0.45 -9.64
CA LEU A 71 5.88 -0.45 -9.39
C LEU A 71 5.55 0.25 -8.08
N LEU A 72 4.39 0.89 -8.07
CA LEU A 72 3.80 1.49 -6.89
C LEU A 72 2.49 0.76 -6.57
N LYS A 73 2.41 0.14 -5.39
CA LYS A 73 1.18 -0.50 -4.91
C LYS A 73 0.43 0.50 -4.06
N VAL A 74 -0.78 0.84 -4.48
CA VAL A 74 -1.69 1.76 -3.78
C VAL A 74 -2.85 0.93 -3.25
N TYR A 75 -3.18 1.12 -1.97
CA TYR A 75 -4.26 0.41 -1.30
C TYR A 75 -5.29 1.42 -0.81
N TRP A 76 -6.55 1.14 -1.13
CA TRP A 76 -7.67 2.03 -0.87
C TRP A 76 -8.85 1.29 -0.24
N LEU A 77 -9.76 2.05 0.37
CA LEU A 77 -11.01 1.59 0.93
C LEU A 77 -12.12 2.53 0.45
N ALA A 78 -13.32 2.01 0.18
CA ALA A 78 -14.50 2.83 -0.11
C ALA A 78 -15.53 2.65 1.01
N LYS A 79 -15.74 3.70 1.82
CA LYS A 79 -16.63 3.65 2.99
C LYS A 79 -18.09 4.03 2.68
N GLY A 80 -18.44 4.25 1.42
CA GLY A 80 -19.77 4.75 1.01
C GLY A 80 -20.45 4.02 -0.14
N SER A 81 -19.82 3.00 -0.75
CA SER A 81 -20.36 2.30 -1.92
C SER A 81 -19.95 0.82 -1.92
N GLN A 82 -20.72 -0.04 -2.59
CA GLN A 82 -20.31 -1.42 -2.87
C GLN A 82 -19.79 -1.62 -4.30
N ASN A 83 -19.64 -0.55 -5.09
CA ASN A 83 -19.21 -0.61 -6.48
C ASN A 83 -17.69 -0.42 -6.57
N ASP A 84 -16.95 -1.31 -5.92
CA ASP A 84 -15.47 -1.29 -5.91
C ASP A 84 -14.89 -1.35 -7.33
N GLU A 85 -15.56 -2.04 -8.25
CA GLU A 85 -15.17 -2.15 -9.67
C GLU A 85 -15.15 -0.79 -10.37
N VAL A 86 -16.17 0.05 -10.15
CA VAL A 86 -16.25 1.39 -10.76
C VAL A 86 -15.16 2.30 -10.20
N ILE A 87 -14.89 2.19 -8.90
CA ILE A 87 -13.84 2.96 -8.23
C ILE A 87 -12.47 2.53 -8.76
N ASP A 88 -12.24 1.22 -8.92
CA ASP A 88 -10.99 0.69 -9.48
C ASP A 88 -10.77 1.18 -10.91
N GLU A 89 -11.80 1.20 -11.77
CA GLU A 89 -11.72 1.74 -13.12
C GLU A 89 -11.35 3.24 -13.14
N ILE A 90 -11.97 4.05 -12.28
CA ILE A 90 -11.68 5.48 -12.16
C ILE A 90 -10.22 5.68 -11.70
N LEU A 91 -9.80 4.98 -10.64
CA LEU A 91 -8.45 5.06 -10.11
C LEU A 91 -7.41 4.59 -11.14
N GLN A 92 -7.71 3.52 -11.87
CA GLN A 92 -6.81 2.97 -12.88
C GLN A 92 -6.68 3.89 -14.10
N ARG A 93 -7.77 4.53 -14.53
CA ARG A 93 -7.72 5.56 -15.60
C ARG A 93 -6.85 6.74 -15.19
N ASN A 94 -6.93 7.15 -13.93
CA ASN A 94 -6.15 8.26 -13.38
C ASN A 94 -4.71 7.85 -12.98
N SER A 95 -4.40 6.55 -12.89
CA SER A 95 -3.06 6.05 -12.52
C SER A 95 -1.96 6.49 -13.48
N GLY A 96 -2.29 6.72 -14.76
CA GLY A 96 -1.35 7.22 -15.77
C GLY A 96 -0.90 8.66 -15.53
N LEU A 97 -1.79 9.51 -14.99
CA LEU A 97 -1.46 10.89 -14.64
C LEU A 97 -0.44 10.93 -13.50
N LEU A 98 -0.61 10.05 -12.51
CA LEU A 98 0.32 9.92 -11.39
C LEU A 98 1.72 9.45 -11.85
N ARG A 99 1.83 8.71 -12.96
CA ARG A 99 3.11 8.20 -13.45
C ARG A 99 3.93 9.23 -14.24
N HIS A 100 3.28 10.22 -14.86
CA HIS A 100 3.96 11.23 -15.67
C HIS A 100 4.44 12.45 -14.87
N GLU A 101 3.91 12.67 -13.68
CA GLU A 101 4.22 13.79 -12.78
C GLU A 101 5.36 13.49 -11.78
N LEU A 102 5.89 12.25 -11.77
CA LEU A 102 6.87 11.73 -10.81
C LEU A 102 8.10 11.14 -11.51
#